data_AF-A0A0F8VEN3-F1
#
_entry.id   AF-A0A0F8VEN3-F1
#
_cell.length_a   1.000
_cell.length_b   1.000
_cell.length_c   1.000
_cell.angle_alpha   90.00
_cell.angle_beta   90.00
_cell.angle_gamma   90.00
#
_symmetry.space_group_name_H-M   'P 1'
#
loop_
_entity.id
_entity.type
_entity.pdbx_description
1 polymer ?
#
loop_
_entity_poly.entity_id
_entity_poly.type
_entity_poly.pdbx_seq_one_letter_code
_entity_poly.pdbx_strand_id
1 'polypeptide(L)'
;MIKMKNEVTVTSRGMVTIPSKLRKKLNIKDGSKLIVKEHKLGLLYIPITELEDLFGVDSKELGYEMIRELHEDRKKERIKETEKK
;
A
#
# COMPACT_ATOMS: atom_id res chain seq x y z
N MET A 1 -10.90 -10.67 10.44
CA MET A 1 -10.17 -11.95 10.68
C MET A 1 -8.67 -11.69 10.54
N ILE A 2 -7.89 -11.74 11.62
CA ILE A 2 -6.42 -11.60 11.52
C ILE A 2 -5.86 -12.95 11.04
N LYS A 3 -5.45 -13.02 9.77
CA LYS A 3 -4.95 -14.27 9.17
C LYS A 3 -3.54 -14.66 9.62
N MET A 4 -2.76 -13.76 10.23
CA MET A 4 -1.38 -14.04 10.64
C MET A 4 -0.88 -13.03 11.69
N LYS A 5 -0.27 -13.52 12.78
CA LYS A 5 0.39 -12.72 13.82
C LYS A 5 1.89 -13.06 13.83
N ASN A 6 2.75 -12.05 13.78
CA ASN A 6 4.19 -12.19 14.00
C ASN A 6 4.62 -11.11 14.98
N GLU A 7 5.47 -11.47 15.93
CA GLU A 7 6.10 -10.52 16.85
C GLU A 7 7.47 -10.15 16.28
N VAL A 8 7.78 -8.85 16.29
CA VAL A 8 8.99 -8.29 15.69
C VAL A 8 9.61 -7.31 16.68
N THR A 9 10.94 -7.31 16.75
CA THR A 9 11.68 -6.42 17.65
C THR A 9 12.12 -5.17 16.90
N VAL A 10 11.98 -4.02 17.55
CA VAL A 10 12.53 -2.75 17.07
C VAL A 10 14.03 -2.75 17.36
N THR A 11 14.83 -2.54 16.32
CA THR A 11 16.29 -2.41 16.48
C THR A 11 16.66 -1.09 17.16
N SER A 12 17.91 -0.94 17.59
CA SER A 12 18.40 0.30 18.21
C SER A 12 18.25 1.55 17.33
N ARG A 13 18.12 1.38 16.02
CA ARG A 13 17.90 2.46 15.04
C ARG A 13 16.42 2.69 14.70
N GLY A 14 15.49 2.10 15.44
CA GLY A 14 14.06 2.23 15.19
C GLY A 14 13.54 1.41 13.99
N MET A 15 14.37 0.55 13.39
CA MET A 15 13.95 -0.28 12.25
C MET A 15 13.22 -1.54 12.73
N VAL A 16 12.24 -1.99 11.94
CA VAL A 16 11.50 -3.24 12.15
C VAL A 16 11.66 -4.13 10.92
N THR A 17 11.96 -5.41 11.12
CA THR A 17 12.07 -6.38 10.03
C THR A 17 10.69 -6.87 9.60
N ILE A 18 10.38 -6.75 8.31
CA ILE A 18 9.16 -7.34 7.74
C ILE A 18 9.37 -8.86 7.58
N PRO A 19 8.56 -9.71 8.24
CA PRO A 19 8.67 -11.15 8.16
C PRO A 19 8.65 -11.67 6.71
N SER A 20 9.46 -12.69 6.42
CA SER A 20 9.66 -13.24 5.07
C SER A 20 8.36 -13.62 4.35
N LYS A 21 7.39 -14.20 5.08
CA LYS A 21 6.07 -14.55 4.54
C LYS A 21 5.29 -13.32 4.04
N LEU A 22 5.37 -12.20 4.77
CA LEU A 22 4.72 -10.95 4.37
C LEU A 22 5.44 -10.30 3.19
N ARG A 23 6.79 -10.30 3.20
CA ARG A 23 7.58 -9.80 2.06
C ARG A 23 7.21 -10.50 0.75
N LYS A 24 7.16 -11.84 0.76
CA LYS A 24 6.80 -12.63 -0.43
C LYS A 24 5.36 -12.36 -0.88
N LYS A 25 4.42 -12.31 0.06
CA LYS A 25 2.99 -12.08 -0.25
C LYS A 25 2.75 -10.70 -0.86
N LEU A 26 3.44 -9.68 -0.35
CA LEU A 26 3.28 -8.28 -0.76
C LEU A 26 4.34 -7.85 -1.81
N ASN A 27 5.13 -8.79 -2.32
CA ASN A 27 6.23 -8.56 -3.26
C ASN A 27 7.20 -7.43 -2.82
N ILE A 28 7.46 -7.31 -1.51
CA ILE A 28 8.38 -6.31 -0.96
C ILE A 28 9.82 -6.84 -1.13
N LYS A 29 10.62 -6.10 -1.90
CA LYS A 29 12.01 -6.41 -2.21
C LYS A 29 12.94 -5.45 -1.48
N ASP A 30 14.23 -5.75 -1.50
CA ASP A 30 15.23 -4.83 -0.97
C ASP A 30 15.21 -3.55 -1.80
N GLY A 31 15.17 -2.39 -1.14
CA GLY A 31 15.01 -1.08 -1.78
C GLY A 31 13.55 -0.64 -2.01
N SER A 32 12.56 -1.51 -1.80
CA SER A 32 11.14 -1.11 -1.88
C SER A 32 10.83 0.00 -0.87
N LYS A 33 10.13 1.03 -1.32
CA LYS A 33 9.67 2.13 -0.47
C LYS A 33 8.28 1.83 0.09
N LEU A 34 8.05 2.28 1.32
CA LEU A 34 6.79 2.11 2.02
C LEU A 34 6.35 3.46 2.59
N ILE A 35 5.06 3.75 2.48
CA ILE A 35 4.43 4.85 3.21
C ILE A 35 4.04 4.32 4.59
N VAL A 36 4.39 5.05 5.64
CA VAL A 36 4.00 4.76 7.02
C VAL A 36 2.92 5.75 7.43
N LYS A 37 1.78 5.25 7.91
CA LYS A 37 0.68 6.07 8.45
C LYS A 37 0.23 5.55 9.80
N GLU A 38 -0.14 6.45 10.69
CA GLU A 38 -0.84 6.10 11.91
C GLU A 38 -2.28 5.66 11.58
N HIS A 39 -2.73 4.59 12.22
CA HIS A 39 -4.07 4.04 12.10
C HIS A 39 -4.62 3.69 13.48
N LYS A 40 -5.94 3.60 13.63
CA LYS A 40 -6.62 3.38 14.92
C LYS A 40 -6.15 2.16 15.72
N LEU A 41 -5.52 1.18 15.05
CA LEU A 41 -5.08 -0.08 15.63
C LEU A 41 -3.55 -0.26 15.61
N GLY A 42 -2.80 0.75 15.20
CA GLY A 42 -1.34 0.70 15.09
C GLY A 42 -0.80 1.39 13.83
N LEU A 43 0.35 0.95 13.36
CA LEU A 43 0.99 1.50 12.16
C LEU A 43 0.59 0.74 10.91
N LEU A 44 0.24 1.47 9.86
CA LEU A 44 -0.02 0.94 8.53
C LEU A 44 1.18 1.22 7.62
N TYR A 45 1.73 0.15 7.05
CA TYR A 45 2.78 0.20 6.03
C TYR A 45 2.16 -0.13 4.68
N ILE A 46 2.26 0.79 3.72
CA ILE A 46 1.69 0.65 2.38
C ILE A 46 2.85 0.68 1.38
N PRO A 47 3.07 -0.38 0.59
CA PRO A 47 4.12 -0.37 -0.43
C PRO A 47 3.83 0.66 -1.51
N ILE A 48 4.87 1.38 -1.91
CA ILE A 48 4.83 2.24 -3.09
C ILE A 48 5.18 1.35 -4.27
N THR A 49 4.20 1.06 -5.12
CA THR A 49 4.42 0.36 -6.39
C THR A 49 4.65 1.40 -7.46
N GLU A 50 5.80 1.35 -8.13
CA GLU A 50 6.07 2.23 -9.28
C GLU A 50 5.35 1.66 -10.53
N LEU A 51 5.00 2.52 -11.49
CA LEU A 51 4.26 2.10 -12.70
C LEU A 51 5.03 1.02 -13.48
N GLU A 52 6.35 1.08 -13.44
CA GLU A 52 7.30 0.13 -14.01
C GLU A 52 7.15 -1.28 -13.41
N ASP A 53 6.84 -1.39 -12.11
CA ASP A 53 6.60 -2.67 -11.43
C ASP A 53 5.22 -3.27 -11.78
N LEU A 54 4.34 -2.50 -12.41
CA LEU A 54 3.01 -2.91 -12.87
C LEU A 54 3.00 -3.40 -14.32
N PHE A 55 4.06 -3.15 -15.10
CA PHE A 55 4.17 -3.65 -16.47
C PHE A 55 4.27 -5.19 -16.47
N GLY A 56 3.25 -5.86 -17.02
CA GLY A 56 3.18 -7.32 -17.13
C GLY A 56 2.46 -8.02 -15.97
N VAL A 57 1.83 -7.27 -15.06
CA VAL A 57 1.03 -7.86 -13.98
C VAL A 57 -0.40 -8.14 -14.49
N ASP A 58 -0.64 -9.36 -14.99
CA ASP A 58 -1.97 -9.86 -15.41
C ASP A 58 -2.93 -10.13 -14.22
N SER A 59 -2.65 -9.61 -13.01
CA SER A 59 -3.53 -9.82 -11.85
C SER A 59 -4.72 -8.88 -11.94
N LYS A 60 -5.83 -9.43 -12.42
CA LYS A 60 -7.14 -8.81 -12.59
C LYS A 60 -7.56 -7.98 -11.35
N GLU A 61 -7.25 -8.45 -10.14
CA GLU A 61 -7.56 -7.79 -8.87
C GLU A 61 -6.82 -6.47 -8.68
N LEU A 62 -5.51 -6.43 -8.98
CA LEU A 62 -4.70 -5.21 -8.88
C LEU A 62 -5.12 -4.18 -9.94
N GLY A 63 -5.48 -4.66 -11.13
CA GLY A 63 -6.10 -3.81 -12.17
C GLY A 63 -7.43 -3.20 -11.71
N TYR A 64 -8.29 -3.97 -11.04
CA TYR A 64 -9.56 -3.45 -10.52
C TYR A 64 -9.38 -2.43 -9.39
N GLU A 65 -8.43 -2.64 -8.47
CA GLU A 65 -8.14 -1.65 -7.43
C GLU A 65 -7.62 -0.34 -8.01
N MET A 66 -6.71 -0.40 -9.00
CA MET A 66 -6.22 0.81 -9.68
C MET A 66 -7.31 1.55 -10.47
N ILE A 67 -8.15 0.82 -11.22
CA ILE A 67 -9.30 1.41 -11.93
C ILE A 67 -10.25 2.08 -10.94
N ARG A 68 -10.45 1.47 -9.77
CA ARG A 68 -11.29 2.03 -8.73
C ARG A 68 -10.68 3.31 -8.15
N GLU A 69 -9.39 3.31 -7.83
CA GLU A 69 -8.70 4.49 -7.28
C GLU A 69 -8.72 5.66 -8.27
N LEU A 70 -8.46 5.41 -9.56
CA LEU A 70 -8.58 6.40 -10.64
C LEU A 70 -10.00 6.96 -10.76
N HIS A 71 -11.03 6.13 -10.62
CA HIS A 71 -12.42 6.59 -10.62
C HIS A 71 -12.76 7.44 -9.39
N GLU A 72 -12.25 7.08 -8.21
CA GLU A 72 -12.46 7.83 -6.98
C GLU A 72 -11.80 9.21 -7.04
N ASP A 73 -10.59 9.32 -7.62
CA ASP A 73 -9.91 10.60 -7.77
C ASP A 73 -10.61 11.53 -8.78
N ARG A 74 -11.04 11.03 -9.93
CA ARG A 74 -11.88 11.79 -10.89
C ARG A 74 -13.20 12.27 -10.29
N LYS A 75 -13.75 11.54 -9.32
CA LYS A 75 -14.97 11.94 -8.61
C LYS A 75 -14.68 13.10 -7.65
N LYS A 76 -13.56 13.05 -6.92
CA LYS A 76 -13.13 14.15 -6.03
C LYS A 76 -12.84 15.44 -6.79
N GLU A 77 -12.25 15.34 -7.98
CA GLU A 77 -11.99 16.50 -8.84
C GLU A 77 -13.30 17.19 -9.27
N ARG A 78 -14.29 16.42 -9.72
CA ARG A 78 -15.60 16.97 -10.09
C ARG A 78 -16.34 17.64 -8.93
N ILE A 79 -16.24 17.08 -7.73
CA ILE A 79 -16.86 17.68 -6.53
C ILE A 79 -16.23 19.05 -6.23
N LYS A 80 -14.89 19.14 -6.32
CA LYS A 80 -14.17 20.41 -6.15
C LYS A 80 -14.51 21.45 -7.21
N GLU A 81 -14.82 21.04 -8.43
CA GLU A 81 -15.26 21.95 -9.49
C GLU A 81 -16.69 22.45 -9.28
N THR A 82 -17.60 21.59 -8.78
CA THR A 82 -18.98 21.99 -8.47
C THR A 82 -19.10 22.85 -7.22
N GLU A 83 -18.18 22.73 -6.25
CA GLU A 83 -18.16 23.58 -5.04
C GLU A 83 -17.52 24.96 -5.27
N LYS A 84 -16.84 25.16 -6.41
CA LYS A 84 -16.22 26.44 -6.81
C LYS A 84 -17.13 27.33 -7.67
N LYS A 85 -18.37 26.92 -7.94
CA LYS A 85 -19.32 27.62 -8.80
C LYS A 85 -20.57 28.01 -8.03
#